data_AF-A0A6I4HY30-F1
#
_entry.id   AF-A0A6I4HY30-F1
#
_cell.length_a   1.000
_cell.length_b   1.000
_cell.length_c   1.000
_cell.angle_alpha   90.00
_cell.angle_beta   90.00
_cell.angle_gamma   90.00
#
_symmetry.space_group_name_H-M   'P 1'
#
loop_
_entity.id
_entity.type
_entity.pdbx_description
1 polymer ?
#
loop_
_entity_poly.entity_id
_entity_poly.type
_entity_poly.pdbx_seq_one_letter_code
_entity_poly.pdbx_strand_id
1 'polypeptide(L)' 'MQTLEIQVPDNKSRLVKGFLKELGVVIKVKKTHKEPNIDTVEAMNELKAGKGKHFKNVDELFKGL' A
#
# COMPACT_ATOMS: atom_id res chain seq x y z
N MET A 1 11.21 3.85 28.74
CA MET A 1 10.50 4.69 27.75
C MET A 1 9.33 3.90 27.19
N GLN A 2 8.10 4.42 27.30
CA GLN A 2 6.92 3.81 26.68
C GLN A 2 6.62 4.50 25.36
N THR A 3 6.33 3.72 24.32
CA THR A 3 5.86 4.22 23.02
C THR A 3 4.42 3.75 22.84
N LEU A 4 3.51 4.68 22.55
CA LEU A 4 2.09 4.36 22.29
C LEU A 4 1.86 4.32 20.79
N GLU A 5 1.22 3.25 20.32
CA GLU A 5 0.83 3.10 18.91
C GLU A 5 -0.67 3.34 18.79
N ILE A 6 -1.05 4.24 17.88
CA ILE A 6 -2.44 4.55 17.57
C ILE A 6 -2.70 4.29 16.09
N GLN A 7 -3.84 3.68 15.77
CA GLN A 7 -4.31 3.56 14.40
C GLN A 7 -5.19 4.76 14.07
N VAL A 8 -4.84 5.48 13.01
CA VAL A 8 -5.57 6.67 12.58
C VAL A 8 -6.03 6.47 11.14
N PRO A 9 -7.32 6.66 10.83
CA PRO A 9 -7.80 6.67 9.45
C PRO A 9 -7.04 7.68 8.59
N ASP A 10 -6.69 7.30 7.37
CA ASP A 10 -5.85 8.12 6.47
C ASP A 10 -6.40 9.55 6.28
N ASN A 11 -7.73 9.68 6.16
CA ASN A 11 -8.42 10.96 5.99
C ASN A 11 -8.32 11.90 7.23
N LYS A 12 -8.03 11.36 8.42
CA LYS A 12 -7.87 12.12 9.67
C LYS A 12 -6.41 12.28 10.09
N SER A 13 -5.48 11.61 9.40
CA SER A 13 -4.04 11.59 9.73
C SER A 13 -3.42 12.98 9.79
N ARG A 14 -3.84 13.92 8.92
CA ARG A 14 -3.33 15.30 8.89
C ARG A 14 -3.72 16.10 10.13
N LEU A 15 -4.99 15.99 10.56
CA LEU A 15 -5.51 16.67 11.74
C LEU A 15 -4.84 16.16 13.01
N VAL A 16 -4.76 14.83 13.17
CA VAL A 16 -4.13 14.20 14.34
C VAL A 16 -2.64 14.56 14.45
N LYS A 17 -1.91 14.60 13.32
CA LYS A 17 -0.52 15.07 13.30
C LYS A 17 -0.38 16.53 13.72
N GLY A 18 -1.33 17.38 13.36
CA GLY A 18 -1.38 18.79 13.79
C GLY A 18 -1.45 18.90 15.30
N PHE A 19 -2.45 18.27 15.92
CA PHE A 19 -2.64 18.30 17.37
C PHE A 19 -1.45 17.71 18.14
N LEU A 20 -0.93 16.56 17.69
CA LEU A 20 0.22 15.93 18.35
C LEU A 20 1.50 16.76 18.26
N LYS A 21 1.67 17.52 17.17
CA LYS A 21 2.80 18.45 17.01
C LYS A 21 2.66 19.68 17.91
N GLU A 22 1.46 20.22 18.06
CA GLU A 22 1.16 21.32 19.00
C GLU A 22 1.42 20.91 20.45
N LEU A 23 1.15 19.65 20.80
CA LEU A 23 1.45 19.08 22.11
C LEU A 23 2.93 18.74 22.32
N GLY A 24 3.80 19.00 21.34
CA GLY A 24 5.24 18.74 21.42
C GLY A 24 5.63 17.25 21.38
N VAL A 25 4.72 16.37 20.94
CA VAL A 25 4.96 14.93 20.89
C VAL A 25 5.75 14.56 19.63
N VAL A 26 6.79 13.73 19.79
CA VAL A 26 7.56 13.20 18.65
C VAL A 26 6.79 12.05 18.00
N ILE A 27 6.36 12.27 16.75
CA ILE A 27 5.55 11.30 16.00
C ILE A 27 6.46 10.50 15.05
N LYS A 28 6.39 9.17 15.12
CA LYS A 28 6.98 8.26 14.12
C LYS A 28 5.87 7.58 13.34
N VAL A 29 5.78 7.84 12.04
CA VAL A 29 4.81 7.18 11.16
C VAL A 29 5.40 5.85 10.70
N LYS A 30 4.79 4.74 11.13
CA LYS A 30 5.06 3.43 10.54
C LYS A 30 4.39 3.38 9.18
N LYS A 31 5.17 3.19 8.11
CA LYS A 31 4.61 2.83 6.81
C LYS A 31 4.10 1.41 6.93
N THR A 32 2.79 1.23 6.86
CA THR A 32 2.21 -0.10 6.71
C THR A 32 2.50 -0.55 5.29
N HIS A 33 3.22 -1.66 5.15
CA HIS A 33 3.24 -2.38 3.89
C HIS A 33 1.82 -2.90 3.68
N LYS A 34 1.12 -2.39 2.66
CA LYS A 34 -0.18 -2.93 2.26
C LYS A 34 0.09 -4.34 1.75
N GLU A 35 -0.33 -5.34 2.50
CA GLU A 35 -0.35 -6.71 1.99
C GLU A 35 -1.32 -6.76 0.80
N PRO A 36 -0.96 -7.43 -0.30
CA PRO A 36 -1.88 -7.62 -1.41
C PRO A 36 -3.14 -8.36 -0.94
N ASN A 37 -4.30 -7.99 -1.47
CA ASN A 37 -5.53 -8.74 -1.20
C ASN A 37 -5.47 -10.13 -1.86
N ILE A 38 -6.41 -11.01 -1.49
CA ILE A 38 -6.45 -12.41 -1.94
C ILE A 38 -6.38 -12.49 -3.47
N ASP A 39 -7.21 -11.72 -4.18
CA ASP A 39 -7.26 -11.69 -5.65
C ASP A 39 -5.89 -11.32 -6.27
N THR A 40 -5.19 -10.35 -5.67
CA THR A 40 -3.86 -9.95 -6.15
C THR A 40 -2.83 -11.05 -5.91
N VAL A 41 -2.89 -11.73 -4.76
CA VAL A 41 -2.00 -12.87 -4.46
C VAL A 41 -2.23 -14.01 -5.45
N GLU A 42 -3.48 -14.31 -5.77
CA GLU A 42 -3.84 -15.35 -6.76
C GLU A 42 -3.31 -15.00 -8.15
N ALA A 43 -3.56 -13.77 -8.64
CA ALA A 43 -3.05 -13.31 -9.92
C ALA A 43 -1.51 -13.37 -9.99
N MET A 44 -0.81 -13.00 -8.91
CA MET A 44 0.65 -13.13 -8.82
C MET A 44 1.10 -14.59 -8.91
N ASN A 45 0.38 -15.53 -8.31
CA ASN A 45 0.71 -16.95 -8.36
C ASN A 45 0.47 -17.55 -9.75
N GLU A 46 -0.60 -17.13 -10.45
CA GLU A 46 -0.86 -17.55 -11.83
C GLU A 46 0.23 -17.07 -12.80
N LEU A 47 0.68 -15.81 -12.65
CA LEU A 47 1.79 -15.28 -13.42
C LEU A 47 3.09 -16.04 -13.16
N LYS A 48 3.40 -16.36 -11.88
CA LYS A 48 4.55 -17.19 -11.52
C LYS A 48 4.47 -18.60 -12.11
N ALA A 49 3.27 -19.16 -12.24
CA ALA A 49 3.03 -20.47 -12.86
C ALA A 49 3.09 -20.43 -14.40
N GLY A 50 3.39 -19.28 -15.01
CA GLY A 50 3.51 -19.14 -16.46
C GLY A 50 2.18 -19.03 -17.20
N LYS A 51 1.05 -18.85 -16.49
CA LYS A 51 -0.29 -18.72 -17.08
C LYS A 51 -0.60 -17.29 -17.57
N GLY A 52 0.39 -16.41 -17.56
CA GLY A 52 0.26 -15.02 -18.00
C GLY A 52 0.19 -14.86 -19.52
N LYS A 53 -0.46 -13.78 -19.96
CA LYS A 53 -0.46 -13.38 -21.38
C LYS A 53 0.87 -12.74 -21.74
N HIS A 54 1.52 -13.28 -22.76
CA HIS A 54 2.73 -12.69 -23.34
C HIS A 54 2.34 -11.77 -24.49
N PHE A 55 3.02 -10.64 -24.57
CA PHE A 55 2.89 -9.67 -25.65
C PHE A 55 4.26 -9.48 -26.28
N LYS A 56 4.34 -9.42 -27.60
CA LYS A 56 5.62 -9.27 -28.31
C LYS A 56 6.16 -7.86 -28.20
N ASN A 57 5.28 -6.87 -28.08
CA ASN A 57 5.63 -5.47 -27.92
C ASN A 57 4.54 -4.69 -27.17
N VAL A 58 4.86 -3.44 -26.87
CA VAL A 58 4.00 -2.52 -26.10
C VAL A 58 2.72 -2.18 -26.89
N ASP A 59 2.79 -2.04 -28.22
CA ASP A 59 1.60 -1.75 -29.04
C ASP A 59 0.58 -2.90 -29.01
N GLU A 60 1.04 -4.14 -28.97
CA GLU A 60 0.20 -5.34 -28.84
C GLU A 60 -0.47 -5.43 -27.46
N LEU A 61 0.24 -4.99 -26.40
CA LEU A 61 -0.34 -4.89 -25.06
C LEU A 61 -1.53 -3.92 -25.05
N PHE A 62 -1.37 -2.71 -25.60
CA PHE A 62 -2.41 -1.68 -25.57
C PHE A 62 -3.59 -1.95 -26.51
N LYS A 63 -3.40 -2.73 -27.58
CA LYS A 63 -4.51 -3.20 -28.43
C LYS A 63 -5.33 -4.31 -27.80
N GLY A 64 -4.75 -5.01 -26.81
CA GLY A 64 -5.38 -6.14 -26.12
C GLY A 64 -6.03 -5.79 -24.78
N LEU A 65 -6.05 -4.51 -24.39
CA LEU A 65 -6.77 -3.92 -23.26
C LEU A 65 -8.14 -3.42 -23.72
#